data_AF-X0SYC0-F1
#
_entry.id   AF-X0SYC0-F1
#
_cell.length_a   1.000
_cell.length_b   1.000
_cell.length_c   1.000
_cell.angle_alpha   90.00
_cell.angle_beta   90.00
_cell.angle_gamma   90.00
#
_symmetry.space_group_name_H-M   'P 1'
#
loop_
_entity.id
_entity.type
_entity.pdbx_description
1 polymer ?
#
loop_
_entity_poly.entity_id
_entity_poly.type
_entity_poly.pdbx_seq_one_letter_code
_entity_poly.pdbx_strand_id
1 'polypeptide(L)'
;LIGERRAEGSQLDFWDQELLEHGSYLIAQRQLMVAELNDLAQPIHYQLTAEQEKLRMTYLPSVGVTDFGDRLRDVRKKEIAQGMSLVGPHRDDLAFLIGDVNMNVYGSRGQQRTIALSLKLAEARFMRSKISDEPIMLLDDMLSELDAERRHHLLGSVASYQQVVITTTDLEHFDPGFLAEAALFRVSEGRIEPL
;
A
#
# COMPACT_ATOMS: atom_id res chain seq x y z
N LEU A 1 -30.77 16.14 6.67
CA LEU A 1 -31.83 16.14 5.62
C LEU A 1 -32.77 14.94 5.74
N ILE A 2 -32.42 13.71 5.32
CA ILE A 2 -33.34 12.56 5.42
C ILE A 2 -33.60 12.15 6.89
N GLY A 3 -32.54 12.03 7.70
CA GLY A 3 -32.67 11.77 9.15
C GLY A 3 -33.42 12.88 9.92
N GLU A 4 -33.49 14.08 9.35
CA GLU A 4 -34.24 15.23 9.88
C GLU A 4 -35.66 15.34 9.27
N ARG A 5 -36.09 14.35 8.49
CA ARG A 5 -37.37 14.30 7.75
C ARG A 5 -37.60 15.47 6.77
N ARG A 6 -36.51 16.06 6.26
CA ARG A 6 -36.54 17.16 5.27
C ARG A 6 -36.37 16.66 3.83
N ALA A 7 -36.22 15.36 3.62
CA ALA A 7 -36.03 14.70 2.33
C ALA A 7 -36.56 13.26 2.39
N GLU A 8 -36.98 12.71 1.26
CA GLU A 8 -37.51 11.34 1.16
C GLU A 8 -36.38 10.31 0.97
N GLY A 9 -36.54 9.12 1.56
CA GLY A 9 -35.56 8.03 1.43
C GLY A 9 -35.45 7.47 0.00
N SER A 10 -36.47 7.68 -0.84
CA SER A 10 -36.49 7.33 -2.27
C SER A 10 -35.43 8.09 -3.07
N GLN A 11 -34.99 9.27 -2.59
CA GLN A 11 -33.92 10.03 -3.23
C GLN A 11 -32.56 9.31 -3.16
N LEU A 12 -32.40 8.33 -2.26
CA LEU A 12 -31.20 7.50 -2.19
C LEU A 12 -31.17 6.40 -3.24
N ASP A 13 -32.30 6.01 -3.84
CA ASP A 13 -32.33 4.89 -4.79
C ASP A 13 -31.44 5.14 -6.03
N PHE A 14 -31.43 6.36 -6.53
CA PHE A 14 -30.53 6.77 -7.62
C PHE A 14 -29.06 6.66 -7.21
N TRP A 15 -28.70 7.15 -6.02
CA TRP A 15 -27.32 7.11 -5.53
C TRP A 15 -26.86 5.70 -5.18
N ASP A 16 -27.74 4.85 -4.67
CA ASP A 16 -27.47 3.46 -4.40
C ASP A 16 -27.18 2.70 -5.71
N GLN A 17 -27.86 3.04 -6.80
CA GLN A 17 -27.58 2.48 -8.13
C GLN A 17 -26.19 2.91 -8.64
N GLU A 18 -25.85 4.20 -8.57
CA GLU A 18 -24.52 4.71 -8.96
C GLU A 18 -23.40 4.08 -8.11
N LEU A 19 -23.62 4.00 -6.79
CA LEU A 19 -22.65 3.38 -5.87
C LEU A 19 -22.50 1.89 -6.14
N LEU A 20 -23.59 1.19 -6.46
CA LEU A 20 -23.55 -0.22 -6.82
C LEU A 20 -22.74 -0.44 -8.11
N GLU A 21 -22.99 0.36 -9.15
CA GLU A 21 -22.31 0.22 -10.45
C GLU A 21 -20.80 0.48 -10.34
N HIS A 22 -20.42 1.68 -9.91
CA HIS A 22 -19.01 2.06 -9.80
C HIS A 22 -18.28 1.30 -8.70
N GLY A 23 -18.98 1.03 -7.60
CA GLY A 23 -18.41 0.33 -6.47
C GLY A 23 -18.14 -1.15 -6.77
N SER A 24 -19.03 -1.81 -7.51
CA SER A 24 -18.79 -3.18 -8.00
C SER A 24 -17.56 -3.26 -8.92
N TYR A 25 -17.42 -2.29 -9.83
CA TYR A 25 -16.25 -2.20 -10.70
C TYR A 25 -14.96 -2.03 -9.87
N LEU A 26 -14.94 -1.11 -8.90
CA LEU A 26 -13.78 -0.89 -8.04
C LEU A 26 -13.40 -2.12 -7.22
N ILE A 27 -14.38 -2.83 -6.64
CA ILE A 27 -14.14 -4.05 -5.86
C ILE A 27 -13.48 -5.12 -6.74
N ALA A 28 -13.98 -5.32 -7.96
CA ALA A 28 -13.41 -6.28 -8.91
C ALA A 28 -11.98 -5.92 -9.32
N GLN A 29 -11.71 -4.64 -9.64
CA GLN A 29 -10.36 -4.19 -9.99
C GLN A 29 -9.38 -4.30 -8.82
N ARG A 30 -9.82 -3.99 -7.59
CA ARG A 30 -9.01 -4.14 -6.38
C ARG A 30 -8.65 -5.59 -6.10
N GLN A 31 -9.59 -6.52 -6.27
CA GLN A 31 -9.30 -7.95 -6.15
C GLN A 31 -8.15 -8.38 -7.07
N LEU A 32 -8.22 -7.99 -8.34
CA LEU A 32 -7.18 -8.31 -9.33
C LEU A 32 -5.84 -7.64 -8.98
N MET A 33 -5.85 -6.35 -8.68
CA MET A 33 -4.63 -5.60 -8.35
C MET A 33 -3.95 -6.13 -7.08
N VAL A 34 -4.73 -6.47 -6.04
CA VAL A 34 -4.18 -7.01 -4.78
C VAL A 34 -3.59 -8.39 -5.00
N ALA A 35 -4.19 -9.23 -5.86
CA ALA A 35 -3.59 -10.52 -6.23
C ALA A 35 -2.25 -10.32 -6.96
N GLU A 36 -2.18 -9.44 -7.96
CA GLU A 36 -0.92 -9.15 -8.67
C GLU A 36 0.15 -8.57 -7.73
N LEU A 37 -0.22 -7.64 -6.84
CA LEU A 37 0.70 -7.07 -5.85
C LEU A 37 1.15 -8.12 -4.82
N ASN A 38 0.30 -9.05 -4.42
CA ASN A 38 0.67 -10.14 -3.52
C ASN A 38 1.79 -10.99 -4.14
N ASP A 39 1.66 -11.34 -5.41
CA ASP A 39 2.63 -12.17 -6.13
C ASP A 39 3.99 -11.46 -6.30
N LEU A 40 3.97 -10.12 -6.41
CA LEU A 40 5.19 -9.31 -6.46
C LEU A 40 5.80 -9.07 -5.07
N ALA A 41 4.97 -8.82 -4.05
CA ALA A 41 5.41 -8.44 -2.71
C ALA A 41 5.97 -9.62 -1.92
N GLN A 42 5.42 -10.83 -2.08
CA GLN A 42 5.88 -12.01 -1.34
C GLN A 42 7.38 -12.29 -1.53
N PRO A 43 7.93 -12.41 -2.76
CA PRO A 43 9.34 -12.71 -2.94
C PRO A 43 10.24 -11.56 -2.48
N ILE A 44 9.81 -10.31 -2.64
CA ILE A 44 10.53 -9.13 -2.13
C ILE A 44 10.63 -9.19 -0.61
N HIS A 45 9.51 -9.44 0.06
CA HIS A 45 9.46 -9.50 1.51
C HIS A 45 10.29 -10.66 2.06
N TYR A 46 10.25 -11.80 1.39
CA TYR A 46 11.06 -12.96 1.74
C TYR A 46 12.55 -12.63 1.68
N GLN A 47 13.01 -11.96 0.62
CA GLN A 47 14.40 -11.52 0.50
C GLN A 47 14.77 -10.46 1.55
N LEU A 48 13.92 -9.44 1.75
CA LEU A 48 14.18 -8.39 2.73
C LEU A 48 14.24 -8.91 4.16
N THR A 49 13.59 -10.03 4.47
CA THR A 49 13.57 -10.62 5.81
C THR A 49 14.57 -11.77 5.96
N ALA A 50 15.60 -11.82 5.11
CA ALA A 50 16.60 -12.89 5.12
C ALA A 50 15.97 -14.29 5.08
N GLU A 51 14.94 -14.43 4.25
CA GLU A 51 14.22 -15.68 4.00
C GLU A 51 13.43 -16.22 5.22
N GLN A 52 13.13 -15.36 6.19
CA GLN A 52 12.43 -15.75 7.42
C GLN A 52 10.92 -15.59 7.34
N GLU A 53 10.41 -14.58 6.62
CA GLU A 53 8.99 -14.24 6.62
C GLU A 53 8.35 -14.39 5.23
N LYS A 54 7.21 -15.09 5.17
CA LYS A 54 6.40 -15.21 3.96
C LYS A 54 5.16 -14.35 4.09
N LEU A 55 5.18 -13.19 3.45
CA LEU A 55 4.05 -12.27 3.40
C LEU A 55 2.95 -12.80 2.49
N ARG A 56 1.72 -12.74 2.97
CA ARG A 56 0.50 -12.90 2.17
C ARG A 56 -0.38 -11.67 2.37
N MET A 57 -0.75 -11.04 1.27
CA MET A 57 -1.70 -9.93 1.25
C MET A 57 -3.08 -10.44 0.82
N THR A 58 -4.13 -9.98 1.50
CA THR A 58 -5.52 -10.36 1.19
C THR A 58 -6.40 -9.11 1.18
N TYR A 59 -7.18 -8.95 0.13
CA TYR A 59 -8.20 -7.90 0.06
C TYR A 59 -9.44 -8.30 0.84
N LEU A 60 -9.91 -7.41 1.71
CA LEU A 60 -11.08 -7.58 2.56
C LEU A 60 -12.17 -6.62 2.11
N PRO A 61 -13.01 -7.00 1.13
CA PRO A 61 -14.12 -6.17 0.73
C PRO A 61 -15.15 -6.09 1.85
N SER A 62 -15.71 -4.91 2.06
CA SER A 62 -16.80 -4.68 3.03
C SER A 62 -18.11 -5.36 2.61
N VAL A 63 -18.22 -5.67 1.32
CA VAL A 63 -19.38 -6.30 0.68
C VAL A 63 -18.95 -7.00 -0.60
N GLY A 64 -19.55 -8.14 -0.92
CA GLY A 64 -19.28 -8.81 -2.20
C GLY A 64 -20.01 -8.13 -3.35
N VAL A 65 -19.49 -8.29 -4.57
CA VAL A 65 -20.11 -7.72 -5.78
C VAL A 65 -21.54 -8.23 -5.98
N THR A 66 -21.80 -9.49 -5.64
CA THR A 66 -23.10 -10.14 -5.86
C THR A 66 -24.18 -9.74 -4.84
N ASP A 67 -23.79 -9.43 -3.61
CA ASP A 67 -24.69 -9.10 -2.50
C ASP A 67 -24.76 -7.59 -2.21
N PHE A 68 -24.01 -6.76 -2.94
CA PHE A 68 -23.92 -5.32 -2.67
C PHE A 68 -25.28 -4.59 -2.70
N GLY A 69 -26.10 -4.86 -3.72
CA GLY A 69 -27.43 -4.25 -3.80
C GLY A 69 -28.35 -4.65 -2.66
N ASP A 70 -28.33 -5.92 -2.24
CA ASP A 70 -29.08 -6.41 -1.07
C ASP A 70 -28.56 -5.73 0.20
N ARG A 71 -27.25 -5.61 0.33
CA ARG A 71 -26.64 -5.06 1.52
C ARG A 71 -26.95 -3.57 1.71
N LEU A 72 -26.93 -2.77 0.64
CA LEU A 72 -27.34 -1.36 0.66
C LEU A 72 -28.77 -1.22 1.20
N ARG A 73 -29.71 -2.07 0.72
CA ARG A 73 -31.09 -2.09 1.22
C ARG A 73 -31.18 -2.44 2.70
N ASP A 74 -30.42 -3.44 3.15
CA ASP A 74 -30.41 -3.89 4.54
C ASP A 74 -29.91 -2.81 5.51
N VAL A 75 -28.86 -2.08 5.13
CA VAL A 75 -28.22 -1.10 6.02
C VAL A 75 -28.84 0.30 5.93
N ARG A 76 -29.70 0.59 4.93
CA ARG A 76 -30.25 1.93 4.65
C ARG A 76 -30.79 2.67 5.88
N LYS A 77 -31.59 1.99 6.72
CA LYS A 77 -32.13 2.61 7.94
C LYS A 77 -31.02 3.06 8.91
N LYS A 78 -29.97 2.25 9.01
CA LYS A 78 -28.80 2.54 9.85
C LYS A 78 -27.94 3.65 9.24
N GLU A 79 -27.74 3.67 7.93
CA GLU A 79 -27.03 4.73 7.22
C GLU A 79 -27.72 6.09 7.37
N ILE A 80 -29.05 6.14 7.22
CA ILE A 80 -29.84 7.37 7.44
C ILE A 80 -29.69 7.87 8.88
N ALA A 81 -29.74 6.96 9.87
CA ALA A 81 -29.59 7.32 11.27
C ALA A 81 -28.17 7.82 11.61
N GLN A 82 -27.14 7.28 10.95
CA GLN A 82 -25.74 7.66 11.16
C GLN A 82 -25.27 8.78 10.24
N GLY A 83 -26.04 9.13 9.22
CA GLY A 83 -25.69 10.15 8.23
C GLY A 83 -24.49 9.79 7.36
N MET A 84 -24.16 8.51 7.20
CA MET A 84 -23.01 8.05 6.40
C MET A 84 -23.27 6.68 5.77
N SER A 85 -22.67 6.44 4.60
CA SER A 85 -22.68 5.14 3.94
C SER A 85 -21.78 4.14 4.68
N LEU A 86 -22.31 2.97 4.98
CA LEU A 86 -21.72 1.93 5.82
C LEU A 86 -21.20 0.73 5.03
N VAL A 87 -21.55 0.62 3.75
CA VAL A 87 -21.09 -0.46 2.86
C VAL A 87 -20.66 0.09 1.52
N GLY A 88 -19.68 -0.56 0.90
CA GLY A 88 -19.08 -0.15 -0.37
C GLY A 88 -17.57 -0.01 -0.28
N PRO A 89 -16.88 0.20 -1.42
CA PRO A 89 -15.44 0.07 -1.49
C PRO A 89 -14.66 1.03 -0.58
N HIS A 90 -15.23 2.17 -0.21
CA HIS A 90 -14.64 3.09 0.76
C HIS A 90 -14.52 2.52 2.18
N ARG A 91 -15.12 1.36 2.45
CA ARG A 91 -15.06 0.64 3.73
C ARG A 91 -14.22 -0.64 3.70
N ASP A 92 -13.61 -0.95 2.56
CA ASP A 92 -12.77 -2.13 2.43
C ASP A 92 -11.46 -1.99 3.18
N ASP A 93 -10.76 -3.11 3.37
CA ASP A 93 -9.47 -3.15 4.03
C ASP A 93 -8.50 -4.13 3.33
N LEU A 94 -7.23 -4.11 3.77
CA LEU A 94 -6.19 -5.05 3.38
C LEU A 94 -5.65 -5.76 4.63
N ALA A 95 -5.62 -7.08 4.58
CA ALA A 95 -4.94 -7.89 5.59
C ALA A 95 -3.56 -8.33 5.09
N PHE A 96 -2.57 -8.19 5.98
CA PHE A 96 -1.23 -8.70 5.78
C PHE A 96 -0.99 -9.84 6.76
N LEU A 97 -0.59 -11.00 6.26
CA LEU A 97 -0.38 -12.19 7.06
C LEU A 97 1.04 -12.71 6.89
N ILE A 98 1.63 -13.13 8.00
CA ILE A 98 2.87 -13.92 8.01
C ILE A 98 2.52 -15.23 8.71
N GLY A 99 2.52 -16.32 7.94
CA GLY A 99 1.82 -17.55 8.34
C GLY A 99 0.32 -17.28 8.53
N ASP A 100 -0.19 -17.59 9.73
CA ASP A 100 -1.60 -17.35 10.10
C ASP A 100 -1.80 -16.10 10.98
N VAL A 101 -0.74 -15.33 11.23
CA VAL A 101 -0.79 -14.17 12.12
C VAL A 101 -1.08 -12.90 11.31
N ASN A 102 -2.08 -12.14 11.75
CA ASN A 102 -2.44 -10.85 11.15
C ASN A 102 -1.47 -9.74 11.61
N MET A 103 -0.67 -9.22 10.68
CA MET A 103 0.36 -8.22 10.93
C MET A 103 -0.19 -6.80 11.13
N ASN A 104 -1.41 -6.51 10.69
CA ASN A 104 -2.07 -5.24 10.98
C ASN A 104 -2.28 -5.07 12.50
N VAL A 105 -2.56 -6.18 13.20
CA VAL A 105 -2.90 -6.18 14.64
C VAL A 105 -1.70 -6.57 15.52
N TYR A 106 -0.98 -7.62 15.13
CA TYR A 106 0.05 -8.24 15.97
C TYR A 106 1.49 -7.98 15.49
N GLY A 107 1.67 -7.33 14.34
CA GLY A 107 2.98 -7.02 13.80
C GLY A 107 3.71 -5.99 14.67
N SER A 108 4.98 -6.23 14.94
CA SER A 108 5.85 -5.20 15.53
C SER A 108 5.99 -4.00 14.58
N ARG A 109 6.39 -2.83 15.10
CA ARG A 109 6.63 -1.64 14.29
C ARG A 109 7.66 -1.90 13.17
N GLY A 110 8.71 -2.67 13.45
CA GLY A 110 9.72 -3.05 12.46
C GLY A 110 9.18 -3.95 11.35
N GLN A 111 8.30 -4.90 11.70
CA GLN A 111 7.63 -5.76 10.71
C GLN A 111 6.67 -4.95 9.84
N GLN A 112 5.84 -4.07 10.43
CA GLN A 112 4.92 -3.22 9.68
C GLN A 112 5.66 -2.32 8.68
N ARG A 113 6.81 -1.74 9.08
CA ARG A 113 7.68 -0.97 8.17
C ARG A 113 8.26 -1.82 7.05
N THR A 114 8.71 -3.03 7.36
CA THR A 114 9.28 -3.94 6.35
C THR A 114 8.23 -4.40 5.35
N ILE A 115 7.00 -4.64 5.80
CA ILE A 115 5.85 -4.91 4.94
C ILE A 115 5.57 -3.70 4.05
N ALA A 116 5.49 -2.49 4.61
CA ALA A 116 5.27 -1.28 3.83
C ALA A 116 6.35 -1.07 2.76
N LEU A 117 7.62 -1.28 3.10
CA LEU A 117 8.74 -1.23 2.16
C LEU A 117 8.61 -2.28 1.05
N SER A 118 8.25 -3.52 1.42
CA SER A 118 8.03 -4.60 0.45
C SER A 118 6.92 -4.25 -0.53
N LEU A 119 5.84 -3.63 -0.05
CA LEU A 119 4.74 -3.16 -0.89
C LEU A 119 5.15 -2.02 -1.81
N LYS A 120 5.98 -1.06 -1.37
CA LYS A 120 6.49 0.02 -2.22
C LYS A 120 7.40 -0.49 -3.34
N LEU A 121 8.24 -1.46 -3.04
CA LEU A 121 9.06 -2.13 -4.06
C LEU A 121 8.19 -2.96 -5.01
N ALA A 122 7.14 -3.63 -4.51
CA ALA A 122 6.19 -4.37 -5.33
C ALA A 122 5.40 -3.44 -6.26
N GLU A 123 4.97 -2.28 -5.76
CA GLU A 123 4.31 -1.22 -6.52
C GLU A 123 5.22 -0.72 -7.65
N ALA A 124 6.50 -0.47 -7.37
CA ALA A 124 7.47 -0.08 -8.39
C ALA A 124 7.66 -1.15 -9.48
N ARG A 125 7.75 -2.44 -9.10
CA ARG A 125 7.79 -3.56 -10.06
C ARG A 125 6.50 -3.68 -10.87
N PHE A 126 5.34 -3.45 -10.24
CA PHE A 126 4.05 -3.45 -10.91
C PHE A 126 3.97 -2.33 -11.95
N MET A 127 4.39 -1.11 -11.61
CA MET A 127 4.42 0.01 -12.56
C MET A 127 5.30 -0.32 -13.78
N ARG A 128 6.50 -0.87 -13.54
CA ARG A 128 7.42 -1.32 -14.61
C ARG A 128 6.83 -2.44 -15.48
N SER A 129 5.93 -3.28 -14.96
CA SER A 129 5.31 -4.35 -15.75
C SER A 129 4.15 -3.86 -16.62
N LYS A 130 3.48 -2.77 -16.20
CA LYS A 130 2.36 -2.16 -16.94
C LYS A 130 2.80 -1.05 -17.89
N ILE A 131 3.91 -0.38 -17.59
CA ILE A 131 4.43 0.77 -18.33
C ILE A 131 5.82 0.38 -18.86
N SER A 132 6.13 0.72 -20.12
CA SER A 132 7.47 0.48 -20.71
C SER A 132 8.54 1.46 -20.22
N ASP A 133 8.39 1.99 -19.00
CA ASP A 133 9.26 2.98 -18.39
C ASP A 133 9.45 2.66 -16.90
N GLU A 134 10.58 3.08 -16.34
CA GLU A 134 10.91 2.82 -14.94
C GLU A 134 10.57 4.00 -14.03
N PRO A 135 9.96 3.75 -12.85
CA PRO A 135 9.68 4.82 -11.91
C PRO A 135 10.97 5.35 -11.27
N ILE A 136 11.02 6.66 -11.02
CA ILE A 136 12.05 7.24 -10.14
C ILE A 136 11.74 6.81 -8.70
N MET A 137 12.69 6.14 -8.05
CA MET A 137 12.55 5.68 -6.69
C MET A 137 12.99 6.76 -5.71
N LEU A 138 12.11 7.13 -4.77
CA LEU A 138 12.41 8.09 -3.71
C LEU A 138 12.35 7.37 -2.35
N LEU A 139 13.47 7.33 -1.63
CA LEU A 139 13.58 6.69 -0.32
C LEU A 139 13.94 7.76 0.72
N ASP A 140 12.96 8.12 1.56
CA ASP A 140 13.14 9.16 2.57
C ASP A 140 13.46 8.54 3.94
N ASP A 141 14.72 8.65 4.37
CA ASP A 141 15.26 8.16 5.65
C ASP A 141 14.91 6.69 5.97
N MET A 142 14.65 5.88 4.94
CA MET A 142 14.20 4.49 5.14
C MET A 142 15.32 3.57 5.64
N LEU A 143 16.58 3.95 5.47
CA LEU A 143 17.72 3.09 5.82
C LEU A 143 18.08 3.14 7.31
N SER A 144 17.80 4.26 7.99
CA SER A 144 18.12 4.44 9.41
C SER A 144 17.24 3.57 10.32
N GLU A 145 16.11 3.09 9.79
CA GLU A 145 15.16 2.23 10.52
C GLU A 145 15.37 0.73 10.28
N LEU A 146 16.37 0.36 9.48
CA LEU A 146 16.68 -1.01 9.10
C LEU A 146 17.99 -1.49 9.74
N ASP A 147 18.01 -2.75 10.12
CA ASP A 147 19.26 -3.43 10.45
C ASP A 147 20.15 -3.61 9.21
N ALA A 148 21.42 -3.96 9.44
CA ALA A 148 22.43 -4.03 8.38
C ALA A 148 22.08 -5.03 7.26
N GLU A 149 21.47 -6.16 7.60
CA GLU A 149 21.12 -7.20 6.63
C GLU A 149 19.96 -6.74 5.74
N ARG A 150 18.89 -6.20 6.35
CA ARG A 150 17.75 -5.63 5.61
C ARG A 150 18.17 -4.49 4.69
N ARG A 151 19.07 -3.64 5.17
CA ARG A 151 19.61 -2.51 4.41
C ARG A 151 20.40 -2.98 3.19
N HIS A 152 21.25 -3.98 3.35
CA HIS A 152 21.97 -4.57 2.23
C HIS A 152 21.01 -5.13 1.16
N HIS A 153 19.99 -5.88 1.56
CA HIS A 153 18.98 -6.40 0.63
C HIS A 153 18.16 -5.29 -0.07
N LEU A 154 17.82 -4.22 0.65
CA LEU A 154 17.14 -3.07 0.08
C LEU A 154 18.02 -2.38 -0.97
N LEU A 155 19.27 -2.04 -0.62
CA LEU A 155 20.22 -1.39 -1.53
C LEU A 155 20.44 -2.22 -2.80
N GLY A 156 20.61 -3.54 -2.67
CA GLY A 156 20.71 -4.44 -3.82
C GLY A 156 19.45 -4.48 -4.68
N SER A 157 18.27 -4.38 -4.06
CA SER A 157 16.99 -4.35 -4.80
C SER A 157 16.81 -3.05 -5.58
N VAL A 158 17.18 -1.91 -5.00
CA VAL A 158 16.96 -0.59 -5.60
C VAL A 158 18.04 -0.20 -6.61
N ALA A 159 19.25 -0.74 -6.48
CA ALA A 159 20.33 -0.52 -7.46
C ALA A 159 19.97 -0.98 -8.88
N SER A 160 18.96 -1.83 -9.04
CA SER A 160 18.47 -2.28 -10.36
C SER A 160 17.58 -1.28 -11.09
N TYR A 161 17.16 -0.19 -10.43
CA TYR A 161 16.32 0.86 -11.03
C TYR A 161 17.18 1.95 -11.67
N GLN A 162 16.69 2.54 -12.76
CA GLN A 162 17.39 3.58 -13.50
C GLN A 162 17.76 4.82 -12.67
N GLN A 163 16.89 5.25 -11.76
CA GLN A 163 17.15 6.41 -10.91
C GLN A 163 16.57 6.22 -9.51
N VAL A 164 17.44 6.38 -8.51
CA VAL A 164 17.10 6.29 -7.08
C VAL A 164 17.62 7.53 -6.37
N VAL A 165 16.76 8.18 -5.58
CA VAL A 165 17.11 9.27 -4.67
C VAL A 165 16.90 8.78 -3.25
N ILE A 166 17.96 8.83 -2.44
CA ILE A 166 17.94 8.36 -1.05
C ILE A 166 18.32 9.54 -0.16
N THR A 167 17.54 9.80 0.88
CA THR A 167 17.92 10.72 1.96
C THR A 167 18.45 9.91 3.13
N THR A 168 19.50 10.42 3.78
CA THR A 168 20.11 9.82 4.96
C THR A 168 20.79 10.90 5.78
N THR A 169 20.85 10.69 7.10
CA THR A 169 21.68 11.50 8.00
C THR A 169 23.06 10.88 8.23
N ASP A 170 23.25 9.61 7.85
CA ASP A 170 24.46 8.85 8.07
C ASP A 170 24.85 8.03 6.82
N LEU A 171 26.08 8.24 6.34
CA LEU A 171 26.63 7.53 5.19
C LEU A 171 27.23 6.16 5.58
N GLU A 172 27.50 5.91 6.86
CA GLU A 172 28.02 4.61 7.34
C GLU A 172 27.03 3.47 7.12
N HIS A 173 25.76 3.80 6.88
CA HIS A 173 24.72 2.86 6.49
C HIS A 173 24.94 2.25 5.10
N PHE A 174 25.79 2.81 4.25
CA PHE A 174 25.92 2.38 2.87
C PHE A 174 27.19 1.58 2.64
N ASP A 175 27.10 0.57 1.79
CA ASP A 175 28.27 -0.15 1.31
C ASP A 175 29.18 0.83 0.52
N PRO A 176 30.50 0.82 0.74
CA PRO A 176 31.41 1.74 0.03
C PRO A 176 31.33 1.65 -1.50
N GLY A 177 31.04 0.46 -2.03
CA GLY A 177 30.83 0.26 -3.46
C GLY A 177 29.58 0.98 -3.97
N PHE A 178 28.50 0.99 -3.19
CA PHE A 178 27.28 1.74 -3.54
C PHE A 178 27.54 3.25 -3.54
N LEU A 179 28.25 3.75 -2.52
CA LEU A 179 28.60 5.18 -2.44
C LEU A 179 29.52 5.63 -3.58
N ALA A 180 30.41 4.77 -4.07
CA ALA A 180 31.32 5.09 -5.17
C ALA A 180 30.59 5.33 -6.52
N GLU A 181 29.41 4.74 -6.69
CA GLU A 181 28.56 4.90 -7.89
C GLU A 181 27.49 5.99 -7.71
N ALA A 182 27.33 6.51 -6.49
CA ALA A 182 26.31 7.49 -6.15
C ALA A 182 26.80 8.94 -6.33
N ALA A 183 25.90 9.81 -6.81
CA ALA A 183 26.09 11.25 -6.71
C ALA A 183 25.69 11.73 -5.31
N LEU A 184 26.67 12.17 -4.53
CA LEU A 184 26.44 12.60 -3.15
C LEU A 184 26.19 14.10 -3.07
N PHE A 185 25.15 14.47 -2.33
CA PHE A 185 24.79 15.86 -2.06
C PHE A 185 24.56 16.06 -0.58
N ARG A 186 25.09 17.16 -0.05
CA ARG A 186 24.81 17.65 1.30
C ARG A 186 23.67 18.65 1.23
N VAL A 187 22.69 18.48 2.14
CA VAL A 187 21.61 19.47 2.33
C VAL A 187 21.82 20.18 3.65
N SER A 188 21.96 21.51 3.62
CA SER A 188 22.09 22.35 4.81
C SER A 188 21.44 23.71 4.61
N GLU A 189 20.65 24.18 5.59
CA GLU A 189 19.95 25.48 5.53
C GLU A 189 19.08 25.68 4.26
N GLY A 190 18.48 24.59 3.77
CA GLY A 190 17.66 24.62 2.54
C GLY A 190 18.48 24.73 1.25
N ARG A 191 19.80 24.54 1.29
CA ARG A 191 20.70 24.51 0.13
C ARG A 191 21.22 23.10 -0.12
N ILE A 192 21.45 22.77 -1.40
CA ILE A 192 21.96 21.48 -1.85
C ILE A 192 23.32 21.72 -2.51
N GLU A 193 24.36 21.08 -2.00
CA GLU A 193 25.74 21.20 -2.47
C GLU A 193 26.34 19.81 -2.72
N PRO A 194 27.12 19.58 -3.80
CA PRO A 194 27.83 18.31 -3.99
C PRO A 194 28.76 18.02 -2.80
N LEU A 195 28.83 16.75 -2.36
CA LEU A 195 29.73 16.30 -1.29
C LEU A 195 31.13 15.98 -1.83
#